data_AF-A0A140E5E4-F1
#
_entry.id   AF-A0A140E5E4-F1
#
_cell.length_a   1.000
_cell.length_b   1.000
_cell.length_c   1.000
_cell.angle_alpha   90.00
_cell.angle_beta   90.00
_cell.angle_gamma   90.00
#
_symmetry.space_group_name_H-M   'P 1'
#
loop_
_entity.id
_entity.type
_entity.pdbx_description
1 polymer ?
#
loop_
_entity_poly.entity_id
_entity_poly.type
_entity_poly.pdbx_seq_one_letter_code
_entity_poly.pdbx_strand_id
1 'polypeptide(L)'
;MNLNPSSNKVIILILSFVMLFVSMTVQARDSLEALRTDLNTETTSRTNADTAISNQVSAESTARINSDTSIQNQITTINQQFPRRHYVGERYAGGIIFYVDDDGQHGLIAALVDQSDGI
;
A
#
# COMPACT_ATOMS: atom_id res chain seq x y z
N MET A 1 35.41 38.75 60.15
CA MET A 1 34.32 39.30 61.00
C MET A 1 33.63 38.13 61.70
N ASN A 2 33.66 38.09 63.03
CA ASN A 2 32.97 37.04 63.80
C ASN A 2 31.49 37.42 63.91
N LEU A 3 30.63 36.77 63.12
CA LEU A 3 29.19 36.99 63.14
C LEU A 3 28.59 36.43 64.44
N ASN A 4 27.59 37.10 65.00
CA ASN A 4 26.97 36.61 66.23
C ASN A 4 26.21 35.28 65.97
N PRO A 5 25.99 34.45 67.00
CA PRO A 5 25.37 33.12 66.86
C PRO A 5 23.96 33.13 66.26
N SER A 6 23.19 34.21 66.44
CA SER A 6 21.85 34.38 65.86
C SER A 6 21.92 34.70 64.36
N SER A 7 22.84 35.57 63.95
CA SER A 7 23.08 35.88 62.52
C SER A 7 23.53 34.64 61.73
N ASN A 8 24.35 33.77 62.34
CA ASN A 8 24.76 32.51 61.71
C ASN A 8 23.57 31.56 61.46
N LYS A 9 22.63 31.47 62.40
CA LYS A 9 21.43 30.62 62.24
C LYS A 9 20.52 31.11 61.11
N VAL A 10 20.33 32.43 60.97
CA VAL A 10 19.53 33.02 59.89
C VAL A 10 20.19 32.78 58.53
N ILE A 11 21.51 32.94 58.42
CA ILE A 11 22.26 32.67 57.18
C ILE A 11 22.15 31.20 56.78
N ILE A 12 22.30 30.26 57.74
CA ILE A 12 22.14 28.82 57.48
C ILE A 12 20.73 28.48 57.00
N LEU A 13 19.69 29.09 57.59
CA LEU A 13 18.31 28.87 57.15
C LEU A 13 18.08 29.36 55.72
N ILE A 14 18.60 30.54 55.37
CA ILE A 14 18.51 31.10 54.01
C ILE A 14 19.24 30.20 53.00
N LEU A 15 20.47 29.77 53.31
CA LEU A 15 21.24 28.86 52.47
C LEU A 15 20.51 27.52 52.27
N SER A 16 19.93 26.97 53.33
CA SER A 16 19.17 25.71 53.27
C SER A 16 17.95 25.83 52.36
N PHE A 17 17.24 26.96 52.42
CA PHE A 17 16.07 27.23 51.59
C PHE A 17 16.45 27.44 50.11
N VAL A 18 17.55 28.14 49.83
CA VAL A 18 18.09 28.30 48.46
C VAL A 18 18.46 26.94 47.87
N MET A 19 19.16 26.10 48.62
CA MET A 19 19.56 24.76 48.16
C MET A 19 18.35 23.85 47.89
N LEU A 20 17.28 23.98 48.66
CA LEU A 20 16.03 23.25 48.42
C LEU A 20 15.42 23.63 47.07
N PHE A 21 15.33 24.93 46.76
CA PHE A 21 14.81 25.38 45.46
C PHE A 21 15.68 24.96 44.29
N VAL A 22 17.00 25.07 44.42
CA VAL A 22 17.94 24.64 43.38
C VAL A 22 17.80 23.13 43.11
N SER A 23 17.55 22.33 44.14
CA SER A 23 17.35 20.89 43.98
C SER A 23 16.06 20.56 43.21
N MET A 24 14.96 21.26 43.49
CA MET A 24 13.69 21.07 42.78
C MET A 24 13.78 21.47 41.30
N THR A 25 14.49 22.55 40.97
CA THR A 25 14.67 22.96 39.56
C THR A 25 15.55 21.99 38.79
N VAL A 26 16.57 21.39 39.43
CA VAL A 26 17.38 20.31 38.85
C VAL A 26 16.53 19.08 38.56
N GLN A 27 15.69 18.66 39.50
CA GLN A 27 14.80 17.49 39.32
C GLN A 27 13.81 17.70 38.16
N ALA A 28 13.25 18.91 38.04
CA ALA A 28 12.35 19.26 36.93
C ALA A 28 13.08 19.26 35.57
N ARG A 29 14.31 19.80 35.53
CA ARG A 29 15.16 19.77 34.32
C ARG A 29 15.47 18.35 33.89
N ASP A 30 15.87 17.48 34.82
CA ASP A 30 16.24 16.11 34.49
C ASP A 30 15.05 15.31 33.97
N SER A 31 13.86 15.52 34.55
CA SER A 31 12.60 14.94 34.06
C SER A 31 12.24 15.42 32.64
N LEU A 32 12.47 16.70 32.35
CA LEU A 32 12.25 17.28 31.03
C LEU A 32 13.20 16.71 29.98
N GLU A 33 14.48 16.51 30.35
CA GLU A 33 15.47 15.93 29.45
C GLU A 33 15.19 14.44 29.17
N ALA A 34 14.72 13.69 30.18
CA ALA A 34 14.26 12.32 30.00
C ALA A 34 13.09 12.26 29.00
N LEU A 35 12.07 13.11 29.17
CA LEU A 35 10.93 13.16 28.26
C LEU A 35 11.35 13.56 26.83
N ARG A 36 12.28 14.51 26.70
CA ARG A 36 12.85 14.89 25.40
C ARG A 36 13.55 13.72 24.72
N THR A 37 14.32 12.95 25.48
CA THR A 37 15.01 11.76 24.98
C THR A 37 14.03 10.69 24.52
N ASP A 38 13.00 10.41 25.33
CA ASP A 38 11.97 9.43 25.00
C ASP A 38 11.20 9.83 23.72
N LEU A 39 10.84 11.12 23.59
CA LEU A 39 10.17 11.64 22.40
C LEU A 39 11.04 11.54 21.14
N ASN A 40 12.33 11.82 21.24
CA ASN A 40 13.26 11.69 20.11
C ASN A 40 13.40 10.22 19.68
N THR A 41 13.47 9.30 20.64
CA THR A 41 13.52 7.85 20.39
C THR A 41 12.24 7.36 19.73
N GLU A 42 11.07 7.77 20.22
CA GLU A 42 9.78 7.42 19.63
C GLU A 42 9.64 7.99 18.22
N THR A 43 10.04 9.25 18.01
CA THR A 43 10.03 9.89 16.68
C THR A 43 10.89 9.10 15.69
N THR A 44 12.08 8.68 16.12
CA THR A 44 12.98 7.87 15.29
C THR A 44 12.38 6.50 14.99
N SER A 45 11.81 5.84 16.00
CA SER A 45 11.18 4.52 15.86
C SER A 45 10.00 4.56 14.90
N ARG A 46 9.14 5.57 15.01
CA ARG A 46 8.01 5.78 14.09
C ARG A 46 8.47 6.07 12.67
N THR A 47 9.44 6.95 12.49
CA THR A 47 9.98 7.28 11.16
C THR A 47 10.53 6.04 10.46
N ASN A 48 11.25 5.18 11.20
CA ASN A 48 11.76 3.93 10.68
C ASN A 48 10.65 2.94 10.33
N ALA A 49 9.63 2.81 11.19
CA ALA A 49 8.48 1.94 10.96
C ALA A 49 7.66 2.39 9.74
N ASP A 50 7.38 3.69 9.62
CA ASP A 50 6.65 4.27 8.48
C ASP A 50 7.41 4.07 7.17
N THR A 51 8.74 4.23 7.19
CA THR A 51 9.60 3.95 6.04
C THR A 51 9.54 2.46 5.65
N ALA A 52 9.60 1.55 6.63
CA ALA A 52 9.52 0.12 6.38
C ALA A 52 8.17 -0.28 5.77
N ILE A 53 7.06 0.23 6.32
CA ILE A 53 5.71 -0.03 5.82
C ILE A 53 5.54 0.54 4.41
N SER A 54 6.00 1.77 4.16
CA SER A 54 5.95 2.41 2.83
C SER A 54 6.67 1.57 1.76
N ASN A 55 7.85 1.04 2.10
CA ASN A 55 8.62 0.17 1.21
C ASN A 55 7.89 -1.15 0.94
N GLN A 56 7.33 -1.79 1.98
CA GLN A 56 6.57 -3.03 1.85
C GLN A 56 5.31 -2.85 0.98
N VAL A 57 4.55 -1.78 1.21
CA VAL A 57 3.36 -1.46 0.41
C VAL A 57 3.72 -1.20 -1.05
N SER A 58 4.80 -0.47 -1.31
CA SER A 58 5.26 -0.19 -2.67
C SER A 58 5.72 -1.46 -3.40
N ALA A 59 6.41 -2.35 -2.70
CA ALA A 59 6.83 -3.64 -3.24
C ALA A 59 5.64 -4.55 -3.58
N GLU A 60 4.66 -4.66 -2.67
CA GLU A 60 3.44 -5.44 -2.89
C GLU A 60 2.60 -4.87 -4.05
N SER A 61 2.44 -3.55 -4.11
CA SER A 61 1.74 -2.87 -5.21
C SER A 61 2.37 -3.22 -6.57
N THR A 62 3.71 -3.18 -6.64
CA THR A 62 4.46 -3.56 -7.85
C THR A 62 4.24 -5.04 -8.19
N ALA A 63 4.31 -5.94 -7.20
CA ALA A 63 4.09 -7.37 -7.40
C ALA A 63 2.68 -7.67 -7.93
N ARG A 64 1.66 -7.00 -7.38
CA ARG A 64 0.26 -7.11 -7.83
C ARG A 64 0.08 -6.60 -9.25
N ILE A 65 0.60 -5.42 -9.59
CA ILE A 65 0.52 -4.87 -10.95
C ILE A 65 1.15 -5.83 -11.96
N ASN A 66 2.29 -6.43 -11.62
CA ASN A 66 2.96 -7.41 -12.49
C ASN A 66 2.12 -8.69 -12.66
N SER A 67 1.54 -9.19 -11.57
CA SER A 67 0.63 -10.33 -11.60
C SER A 67 -0.61 -10.05 -12.44
N ASP A 68 -1.25 -8.91 -12.23
CA ASP A 68 -2.44 -8.49 -12.97
C ASP A 68 -2.14 -8.31 -14.45
N THR A 69 -0.97 -7.76 -14.80
CA THR A 69 -0.50 -7.67 -16.19
C THR A 69 -0.31 -9.05 -16.80
N SER A 70 0.29 -9.99 -16.07
CA SER A 70 0.47 -11.38 -16.52
C SER A 70 -0.86 -12.08 -16.76
N ILE A 71 -1.80 -11.96 -15.82
CA ILE A 71 -3.15 -12.52 -15.92
C ILE A 71 -3.90 -11.88 -17.10
N GLN A 72 -3.80 -10.56 -17.28
CA GLN A 72 -4.45 -9.86 -18.39
C GLN A 72 -3.92 -10.33 -19.75
N ASN A 73 -2.61 -10.61 -19.85
CA ASN A 73 -2.02 -11.20 -21.06
C ASN A 73 -2.56 -12.61 -21.30
N GLN A 74 -2.63 -13.46 -20.27
CA GLN A 74 -3.20 -14.80 -20.37
C GLN A 74 -4.67 -14.78 -20.82
N ILE A 75 -5.49 -13.89 -20.24
CA ILE A 75 -6.89 -13.69 -20.64
C ILE A 75 -6.98 -13.29 -22.11
N THR A 76 -6.12 -12.36 -22.54
CA THR A 76 -6.08 -11.91 -23.94
C THR A 76 -5.73 -13.06 -24.88
N THR A 77 -4.75 -13.89 -24.53
CA THR A 77 -4.39 -15.09 -25.31
C THR A 77 -5.54 -16.09 -25.39
N ILE A 78 -6.22 -16.38 -24.27
CA ILE A 78 -7.37 -17.30 -24.24
C ILE A 78 -8.50 -16.80 -25.14
N ASN A 79 -8.83 -15.52 -25.05
CA ASN A 79 -9.88 -14.92 -25.90
C ASN A 79 -9.54 -14.95 -27.39
N GLN A 80 -8.24 -14.92 -27.74
CA GLN A 80 -7.78 -15.07 -29.12
C GLN A 80 -7.78 -16.54 -29.58
N GLN A 81 -7.49 -17.49 -28.70
CA GLN A 81 -7.45 -18.93 -29.01
C GLN A 81 -8.84 -19.56 -29.12
N PHE A 82 -9.81 -19.04 -28.37
CA PHE A 82 -11.21 -19.45 -28.44
C PHE A 82 -12.07 -18.29 -28.96
N PRO A 83 -11.93 -17.93 -30.25
CA PRO A 83 -12.84 -16.99 -30.85
C PRO A 83 -14.27 -17.52 -30.73
N ARG A 84 -15.23 -16.61 -30.82
CA ARG A 84 -16.65 -16.88 -30.65
C ARG A 84 -17.08 -18.10 -31.47
N ARG A 85 -17.43 -19.21 -30.80
CA ARG A 85 -17.85 -20.45 -31.47
C ARG A 85 -19.14 -20.22 -32.24
N HIS A 86 -19.14 -20.65 -33.49
CA HIS A 86 -20.29 -20.66 -34.35
C HIS A 86 -21.17 -21.90 -34.13
N TYR A 87 -22.45 -21.80 -34.46
CA TYR A 87 -23.39 -22.93 -34.34
C TYR A 87 -24.27 -23.09 -35.59
N VAL A 88 -24.73 -24.33 -35.83
CA VAL A 88 -25.63 -24.64 -36.95
C VAL A 88 -26.92 -23.82 -36.83
N GLY A 89 -27.30 -23.14 -37.91
CA GLY A 89 -28.44 -22.24 -37.97
C GLY A 89 -28.10 -20.76 -37.69
N GLU A 90 -26.88 -20.45 -37.25
CA GLU A 90 -26.43 -19.06 -37.12
C GLU A 90 -26.33 -18.38 -38.49
N ARG A 91 -26.69 -17.08 -38.55
CA ARG A 91 -26.43 -16.23 -39.71
C ARG A 91 -25.03 -15.64 -39.61
N TYR A 92 -24.14 -16.03 -40.53
CA TYR A 92 -22.75 -15.58 -40.54
C TYR A 92 -22.26 -15.37 -41.98
N ALA A 93 -21.41 -14.35 -42.18
CA ALA A 93 -20.83 -13.99 -43.48
C ALA A 93 -21.83 -13.91 -44.67
N GLY A 94 -23.09 -13.56 -44.41
CA GLY A 94 -24.14 -13.43 -45.44
C GLY A 94 -24.93 -14.71 -45.75
N GLY A 95 -24.67 -15.82 -45.05
CA GLY A 95 -25.37 -17.08 -45.22
C GLY A 95 -25.87 -17.68 -43.90
N ILE A 96 -26.36 -18.93 -43.96
CA ILE A 96 -26.66 -19.76 -42.79
C ILE A 96 -25.62 -20.85 -42.66
N ILE A 97 -25.10 -21.02 -41.46
CA ILE A 97 -24.20 -22.11 -41.12
C ILE A 97 -24.98 -23.43 -41.10
N PHE A 98 -24.58 -24.43 -41.88
CA PHE A 98 -25.23 -25.75 -41.92
C PHE A 98 -24.33 -26.90 -41.47
N TYR A 99 -23.05 -26.62 -41.23
CA TYR A 99 -22.11 -27.53 -40.58
C TYR A 99 -21.10 -26.70 -39.81
N VAL A 100 -20.71 -27.18 -38.63
CA VAL A 100 -19.61 -26.66 -37.82
C VAL A 100 -18.79 -27.85 -37.36
N ASP A 101 -17.47 -27.71 -37.32
CA ASP A 101 -16.57 -28.72 -36.79
C ASP A 101 -16.52 -28.75 -35.25
N ASP A 102 -15.67 -29.64 -34.71
CA ASP A 102 -15.57 -29.90 -33.28
C ASP A 102 -15.07 -28.71 -32.46
N ASP A 103 -14.35 -27.77 -33.08
CA ASP A 103 -13.81 -26.58 -32.41
C ASP A 103 -14.76 -25.37 -32.51
N GLY A 104 -15.74 -25.41 -33.41
CA GLY A 104 -16.74 -24.35 -33.51
C GLY A 104 -16.29 -23.16 -34.35
N GLN A 105 -15.10 -23.17 -34.95
CA GLN A 105 -14.50 -22.00 -35.61
C GLN A 105 -14.63 -22.08 -37.13
N HIS A 106 -14.63 -23.30 -37.69
CA HIS A 106 -14.81 -23.51 -39.11
C HIS A 106 -16.10 -24.26 -39.40
N GLY A 107 -16.58 -24.09 -40.62
CA GLY A 107 -17.87 -24.64 -41.01
C GLY A 107 -18.18 -24.38 -42.46
N LEU A 108 -19.32 -24.91 -42.89
CA LEU A 108 -19.87 -24.66 -44.22
C LEU A 108 -21.05 -23.69 -44.08
N ILE A 109 -21.05 -22.69 -44.96
CA ILE A 109 -22.05 -21.63 -44.99
C ILE A 109 -22.81 -21.71 -46.31
N ALA A 110 -24.13 -21.81 -46.24
CA ALA A 110 -25.01 -21.80 -47.39
C ALA A 110 -25.45 -20.35 -47.63
N ALA A 111 -25.34 -19.88 -48.87
CA ALA A 111 -25.90 -18.59 -49.26
C ALA A 111 -27.42 -18.60 -49.03
N LEU A 112 -27.96 -17.45 -48.60
CA LEU A 112 -29.41 -17.28 -48.43
C LEU A 112 -30.16 -17.16 -49.75
N VAL A 113 -29.44 -16.96 -50.85
CA VAL A 113 -29.97 -16.73 -52.20
C VAL A 113 -29.16 -17.58 -53.17
N ASP A 114 -29.84 -18.16 -54.16
CA ASP A 114 -29.18 -18.84 -55.26
C ASP A 114 -28.31 -17.85 -56.05
N GLN A 115 -27.07 -18.25 -56.35
CA GLN A 115 -26.14 -17.46 -57.17
C GLN A 115 -26.11 -17.91 -58.64
N SER A 116 -26.94 -18.87 -59.02
CA SER A 116 -27.03 -19.31 -60.41
C SER A 116 -27.80 -18.31 -61.28
N ASP A 117 -27.29 -18.07 -62.48
CA ASP A 117 -28.00 -17.32 -63.53
C ASP A 117 -28.93 -18.24 -64.36
N GLY A 118 -29.15 -19.48 -63.91
CA GLY A 118 -30.12 -20.41 -64.51
C GLY A 118 -29.80 -20.92 -65.92
N ILE A 119 -28.55 -21.36 -66.17
CA ILE A 119 -28.19 -22.07 -67.41
C ILE A 119 -28.55 -23.56 -67.39
#